data_AF-A0A3A5V297-F1
#
_entry.id   AF-A0A3A5V297-F1
#
_cell.length_a   1.000
_cell.length_b   1.000
_cell.length_c   1.000
_cell.angle_alpha   90.00
_cell.angle_beta   90.00
_cell.angle_gamma   90.00
#
_symmetry.space_group_name_H-M   'P 1'
#
loop_
_entity.id
_entity.type
_entity.pdbx_description
1 polymer ?
#
loop_
_entity_poly.entity_id
_entity_poly.type
_entity_poly.pdbx_seq_one_letter_code
_entity_poly.pdbx_strand_id
1 'polypeptide(L)'
;NLLSLRRRRSLSASTMWGVALGLLISSVVSLNVTISIVLQLGETIAGVATSLAESTDIAAITDSAGGFVLPVMEDPSAVEDNIMMFKIIVSILILIQVLAVSMIATRLRGGGFTSAVGQTIQLLWVAAIASLLSSIVLDGASSMFTT
;
A
#
# COMPACT_ATOMS: atom_id res chain seq x y z
N ASN A 1 -37.92 -19.63 20.40
CA ASN A 1 -37.15 -18.38 20.12
C ASN A 1 -35.66 -18.66 19.78
N LEU A 2 -35.34 -19.75 19.06
CA LEU A 2 -33.95 -20.12 18.69
C LEU A 2 -33.64 -19.83 17.21
N LEU A 3 -34.63 -19.95 16.34
CA LEU A 3 -34.51 -19.65 14.91
C LEU A 3 -34.28 -18.15 14.65
N SER A 4 -34.85 -17.28 15.48
CA SER A 4 -34.63 -15.83 15.45
C SER A 4 -33.19 -15.45 15.81
N LEU A 5 -32.60 -16.10 16.84
CA LEU A 5 -31.20 -15.92 17.22
C LEU A 5 -30.23 -16.46 16.16
N ARG A 6 -30.54 -17.61 15.55
CA ARG A 6 -29.73 -18.18 14.45
C ARG A 6 -29.74 -17.27 13.23
N ARG A 7 -30.91 -16.70 12.89
CA ARG A 7 -31.05 -15.76 11.77
C ARG A 7 -30.31 -14.44 12.05
N ARG A 8 -30.35 -13.90 13.28
CA ARG A 8 -29.57 -12.71 13.65
C ARG A 8 -28.06 -12.95 13.61
N ARG A 9 -27.55 -14.07 14.15
CA ARG A 9 -26.12 -14.43 14.07
C ARG A 9 -25.64 -14.61 12.62
N SER A 10 -26.44 -15.29 11.80
CA SER A 10 -26.18 -15.45 10.37
C SER A 10 -26.09 -14.10 9.65
N LEU A 11 -27.00 -13.17 9.97
CA LEU A 11 -27.06 -11.85 9.33
C LEU A 11 -25.86 -10.99 9.74
N SER A 12 -25.51 -10.96 11.04
CA SER A 12 -24.32 -10.27 11.55
C SER A 12 -23.01 -10.85 11.01
N ALA A 13 -22.90 -12.17 10.87
CA ALA A 13 -21.72 -12.80 10.28
C ALA A 13 -21.58 -12.45 8.79
N SER A 14 -22.70 -12.32 8.07
CA SER A 14 -22.71 -11.93 6.66
C SER A 14 -22.33 -10.47 6.46
N THR A 15 -22.80 -9.55 7.31
CA THR A 15 -22.44 -8.12 7.21
C THR A 15 -20.99 -7.89 7.62
N MET A 16 -20.48 -8.60 8.63
CA MET A 16 -19.08 -8.49 9.06
C MET A 16 -18.09 -8.97 7.98
N TRP A 17 -18.43 -10.02 7.23
CA TRP A 17 -17.61 -10.47 6.11
C TRP A 17 -17.55 -9.44 4.98
N GLY A 18 -18.68 -8.80 4.65
CA GLY A 18 -18.73 -7.73 3.67
C GLY A 18 -17.88 -6.52 4.07
N VAL A 19 -17.93 -6.11 5.34
CA VAL A 19 -17.09 -5.03 5.87
C VAL A 19 -15.60 -5.40 5.79
N ALA A 20 -15.23 -6.62 6.19
CA ALA A 20 -13.84 -7.07 6.15
C ALA A 20 -13.26 -7.09 4.73
N LEU A 21 -14.06 -7.50 3.74
CA LEU A 21 -13.69 -7.41 2.33
C LEU A 21 -13.46 -5.98 1.87
N GLY A 22 -14.39 -5.07 2.19
CA GLY A 22 -14.28 -3.66 1.83
C GLY A 22 -13.05 -3.00 2.44
N LEU A 23 -12.75 -3.29 3.71
CA LEU A 23 -11.56 -2.79 4.39
C LEU A 23 -10.28 -3.31 3.75
N LEU A 24 -10.25 -4.58 3.34
CA LEU A 24 -9.08 -5.17 2.66
C LEU A 24 -8.83 -4.49 1.31
N ILE A 25 -9.86 -4.34 0.48
CA ILE A 25 -9.74 -3.69 -0.83
C ILE A 25 -9.28 -2.24 -0.66
N SER A 26 -9.89 -1.50 0.26
CA SER A 26 -9.52 -0.10 0.55
C SER A 26 -8.06 0.02 0.98
N SER A 27 -7.60 -0.88 1.86
CA SER A 27 -6.22 -0.90 2.33
C SER A 27 -5.22 -1.17 1.21
N VAL A 28 -5.50 -2.15 0.34
CA VAL A 28 -4.63 -2.48 -0.81
C VAL A 28 -4.57 -1.31 -1.79
N VAL A 29 -5.70 -0.71 -2.12
CA VAL A 29 -5.76 0.46 -3.01
C VAL A 29 -4.99 1.64 -2.40
N SER A 30 -5.22 1.95 -1.12
CA SER A 30 -4.53 3.03 -0.42
C SER A 30 -3.01 2.84 -0.41
N LEU A 31 -2.53 1.61 -0.17
CA LEU A 31 -1.10 1.31 -0.19
C LEU A 31 -0.49 1.50 -1.58
N ASN A 32 -1.17 1.06 -2.63
CA ASN A 32 -0.72 1.29 -4.01
C ASN A 32 -0.67 2.78 -4.37
N VAL A 33 -1.70 3.55 -3.97
CA VAL A 33 -1.71 5.01 -4.15
C VAL A 33 -0.52 5.66 -3.43
N THR A 34 -0.25 5.26 -2.19
CA THR A 34 0.90 5.78 -1.43
C THR A 34 2.22 5.45 -2.12
N ILE A 35 2.40 4.24 -2.66
CA ILE A 35 3.62 3.88 -3.42
C ILE A 35 3.81 4.82 -4.61
N SER A 36 2.78 5.05 -5.41
CA SER A 36 2.93 5.93 -6.59
C SER A 36 3.17 7.38 -6.22
N ILE A 37 2.59 7.87 -5.13
CA ILE A 37 2.90 9.20 -4.60
C ILE A 37 4.37 9.26 -4.16
N VAL A 38 4.86 8.27 -3.43
CA VAL A 38 6.27 8.22 -2.98
C VAL A 38 7.22 8.16 -4.16
N LEU A 39 6.90 7.40 -5.21
CA LEU A 39 7.67 7.35 -6.45
C LEU A 39 7.74 8.73 -7.12
N GLN A 40 6.59 9.36 -7.34
CA GLN A 40 6.51 10.65 -8.01
C GLN A 40 7.18 11.77 -7.21
N LEU A 41 7.02 11.77 -5.89
CA LEU A 41 7.71 12.70 -5.00
C LEU A 41 9.22 12.43 -4.97
N GLY A 42 9.64 11.16 -4.97
CA GLY A 42 11.06 10.78 -4.99
C GLY A 42 11.76 11.27 -6.26
N GLU A 43 11.17 11.02 -7.43
CA GLU A 43 11.69 11.47 -8.72
C GLU A 43 11.73 13.00 -8.84
N THR A 44 10.67 13.69 -8.40
CA THR A 44 10.64 15.17 -8.44
C THR A 44 11.65 15.80 -7.49
N ILE A 45 11.81 15.26 -6.27
CA ILE A 45 12.81 15.76 -5.30
C ILE A 45 14.23 15.50 -5.81
N ALA A 46 14.50 14.32 -6.37
CA ALA A 46 15.80 14.02 -6.99
C ALA A 46 16.10 14.96 -8.16
N GLY A 47 15.12 15.19 -9.05
CA GLY A 47 15.27 16.12 -10.19
C GLY A 47 15.52 17.57 -9.76
N VAL A 48 14.82 18.07 -8.74
CA VAL A 48 15.06 19.40 -8.17
C VAL A 48 16.46 19.50 -7.54
N ALA A 49 16.90 18.46 -6.83
CA ALA A 49 18.21 18.43 -6.21
C ALA A 49 19.35 18.44 -7.24
N THR A 50 19.24 17.66 -8.32
CA THR A 50 20.17 17.70 -9.45
C THR A 50 20.17 19.08 -10.13
N SER A 51 18.99 19.67 -10.36
CA SER A 51 18.85 21.03 -10.89
C SER A 51 19.54 22.08 -10.02
N LEU A 52 19.42 21.99 -8.69
CA LEU A 52 20.07 22.92 -7.77
C LEU A 52 21.58 22.72 -7.72
N ALA A 53 22.06 21.48 -7.84
CA ALA A 53 23.48 21.12 -7.88
C ALA A 53 24.17 21.66 -9.16
N GLU A 54 23.49 21.63 -10.31
CA GLU A 54 24.04 22.16 -11.57
C GLU A 54 24.00 23.70 -11.63
N SER A 55 23.02 24.35 -11.00
CA SER A 55 22.84 25.81 -11.10
C SER A 55 23.56 26.61 -10.01
N THR A 56 24.05 25.98 -8.94
CA THR A 56 24.53 26.70 -7.75
C THR A 56 25.77 26.04 -7.16
N ASP A 57 26.78 26.85 -6.82
CA ASP A 57 28.02 26.38 -6.19
C ASP A 57 27.73 25.76 -4.81
N ILE A 58 27.74 24.43 -4.74
CA ILE A 58 27.32 23.58 -3.61
C ILE A 58 28.18 23.84 -2.37
N ALA A 59 29.44 24.25 -2.58
CA ALA A 59 30.35 24.65 -1.51
C ALA A 59 29.86 25.91 -0.78
N ALA A 60 29.27 26.87 -1.51
CA ALA A 60 28.74 28.11 -0.93
C ALA A 60 27.41 27.88 -0.18
N ILE A 61 26.55 26.95 -0.63
CA ILE A 61 25.31 26.61 0.08
C ILE A 61 25.60 25.82 1.35
N THR A 62 26.52 24.85 1.32
CA THR A 62 26.86 24.03 2.50
C THR A 62 27.39 24.87 3.65
N ASP A 63 28.21 25.88 3.33
CA ASP A 63 28.77 26.83 4.29
C ASP A 63 27.70 27.86 4.77
N SER A 64 26.77 28.25 3.89
CA SER A 64 25.69 29.21 4.21
C SER A 64 24.47 28.58 4.93
N ALA A 65 24.24 27.28 4.76
CA ALA A 65 23.09 26.55 5.32
C ALA A 65 23.42 25.80 6.63
N GLY A 66 24.58 26.07 7.23
CA GLY A 66 24.97 25.49 8.53
C GLY A 66 25.16 23.97 8.51
N GLY A 67 25.56 23.41 7.37
CA GLY A 67 25.74 21.95 7.23
C GLY A 67 24.46 21.15 7.01
N PHE A 68 23.34 21.79 6.63
CA PHE A 68 22.15 21.09 6.14
C PHE A 68 22.39 20.55 4.73
N VAL A 69 23.09 19.42 4.64
CA VAL A 69 23.22 18.63 3.42
C VAL A 69 21.87 17.99 3.14
N LEU A 70 21.29 18.25 1.97
CA LEU A 70 20.17 17.46 1.44
C LEU A 70 20.75 16.11 0.99
N PRO A 71 20.51 14.98 1.70
CA PRO A 71 21.20 13.71 1.44
C PRO A 71 20.99 13.18 0.02
N VAL A 72 19.91 13.64 -0.63
CA VAL A 72 19.56 13.31 -2.01
C VAL A 72 20.55 13.86 -3.06
N MET A 73 21.43 14.78 -2.65
CA MET A 73 22.45 15.40 -3.51
C MET A 73 23.80 14.67 -3.47
N GLU A 74 24.07 13.86 -2.44
CA GLU A 74 25.33 13.12 -2.27
C GLU A 74 25.23 11.71 -2.89
N ASP A 75 24.04 11.09 -2.83
CA ASP A 75 23.80 9.80 -3.46
C ASP A 75 22.35 9.65 -3.96
N PRO A 76 22.05 9.95 -5.24
CA PRO A 76 20.71 9.78 -5.80
C PRO A 76 20.23 8.32 -5.80
N SER A 77 21.14 7.35 -5.61
CA SER A 77 20.79 5.93 -5.46
C SER A 77 19.99 5.62 -4.18
N ALA A 78 20.14 6.46 -3.15
CA ALA A 78 19.42 6.28 -1.88
C ALA A 78 17.90 6.42 -2.03
N VAL A 79 17.40 7.16 -3.01
CA VAL A 79 15.95 7.29 -3.28
C VAL A 79 15.41 5.99 -3.85
N GLU A 80 16.11 5.40 -4.81
CA GLU A 80 15.70 4.16 -5.47
C GLU A 80 15.74 2.95 -4.51
N ASP A 81 16.75 2.89 -3.64
CA ASP A 81 16.84 1.87 -2.59
C ASP A 81 15.69 1.99 -1.56
N ASN A 82 15.35 3.21 -1.15
CA ASN A 82 14.23 3.46 -0.23
C ASN A 82 12.88 3.06 -0.86
N ILE A 83 12.70 3.35 -2.14
CA ILE A 83 11.51 2.93 -2.91
C ILE A 83 11.40 1.41 -2.97
N MET A 84 12.52 0.72 -3.24
CA MET A 84 12.55 -0.75 -3.28
C MET A 84 12.19 -1.36 -1.93
N MET A 85 12.78 -0.86 -0.83
CA MET A 85 12.44 -1.30 0.52
C MET A 85 10.96 -1.06 0.84
N PHE A 86 10.41 0.09 0.44
CA PHE A 86 9.01 0.42 0.67
C PHE A 86 8.06 -0.56 -0.03
N LYS A 87 8.32 -0.92 -1.30
CA LYS A 87 7.54 -1.94 -2.03
C LYS A 87 7.57 -3.30 -1.34
N ILE A 88 8.73 -3.73 -0.84
CA ILE A 88 8.88 -5.02 -0.14
C ILE A 88 8.07 -5.02 1.16
N ILE A 89 8.16 -3.96 1.96
CA ILE A 89 7.42 -3.83 3.22
C ILE A 89 5.90 -3.85 2.96
N VAL A 90 5.42 -3.11 1.96
CA VAL A 90 4.00 -3.09 1.60
C VAL A 90 3.49 -4.47 1.18
N SER A 91 4.28 -5.21 0.39
CA SER A 91 3.93 -6.58 -0.01
C SER A 91 3.76 -7.51 1.21
N ILE A 92 4.67 -7.42 2.19
CA ILE A 92 4.59 -8.21 3.44
C ILE A 92 3.36 -7.80 4.27
N LEU A 93 3.07 -6.51 4.38
CA LEU A 93 1.90 -6.00 5.12
C LEU A 93 0.58 -6.54 4.54
N ILE A 94 0.45 -6.58 3.21
CA ILE A 94 -0.73 -7.14 2.54
C ILE A 94 -0.89 -8.64 2.90
N LEU A 95 0.21 -9.40 2.88
CA LEU A 95 0.17 -10.83 3.25
C LEU A 95 -0.30 -11.03 4.70
N ILE A 96 0.24 -10.25 5.65
CA ILE A 96 -0.16 -10.32 7.06
C ILE A 96 -1.64 -9.96 7.23
N GLN A 97 -2.12 -8.93 6.54
CA GLN A 97 -3.50 -8.48 6.62
C GLN A 97 -4.49 -9.51 6.05
N VAL A 98 -4.17 -10.10 4.89
CA VAL A 98 -4.95 -11.19 4.30
C VAL A 98 -5.04 -12.37 5.27
N LEU A 99 -3.93 -12.74 5.91
CA LEU A 99 -3.88 -13.82 6.88
C LEU A 99 -4.74 -13.50 8.12
N ALA A 100 -4.62 -12.30 8.69
CA ALA A 100 -5.41 -11.86 9.83
C ALA A 100 -6.93 -11.85 9.54
N VAL A 101 -7.33 -11.29 8.40
CA VAL A 101 -8.76 -11.22 8.00
C VAL A 101 -9.33 -12.62 7.79
N SER A 102 -8.55 -13.54 7.21
CA SER A 102 -8.98 -14.92 6.98
C SER A 102 -9.19 -15.70 8.27
N MET A 103 -8.32 -15.51 9.27
CA MET A 103 -8.47 -16.11 10.60
C MET A 103 -9.70 -15.58 11.32
N ILE A 104 -9.99 -14.28 11.21
CA ILE A 104 -11.19 -13.67 11.81
C ILE A 104 -12.45 -14.20 11.13
N ALA A 105 -12.46 -14.23 9.80
CA ALA A 105 -13.63 -14.61 9.01
C ALA A 105 -14.03 -16.08 9.20
N THR A 106 -13.05 -16.96 9.43
CA THR A 106 -13.32 -18.38 9.71
C THR A 106 -13.82 -18.67 11.11
N ARG A 107 -13.34 -17.91 12.10
CA ARG A 107 -13.88 -18.00 13.45
C ARG A 107 -15.35 -17.55 13.51
N LEU A 108 -15.76 -16.62 12.66
CA LEU A 108 -17.14 -16.09 12.60
C LEU A 108 -18.13 -17.01 11.88
N ARG A 109 -17.67 -17.75 10.86
CA ARG A 109 -18.51 -18.71 10.11
C ARG A 109 -18.60 -20.10 10.75
N GLY A 110 -17.92 -20.32 11.88
CA GLY A 110 -17.88 -21.61 12.56
C GLY A 110 -17.14 -22.70 11.77
N GLY A 111 -16.25 -22.31 10.85
CA GLY A 111 -15.46 -23.22 10.04
C GLY A 111 -14.17 -23.63 10.75
N GLY A 112 -13.77 -24.90 10.58
CA GLY A 112 -12.47 -25.39 11.06
C GLY A 112 -11.29 -24.83 10.26
N PHE A 113 -10.07 -25.21 10.65
CA PHE A 113 -8.80 -24.73 10.08
C PHE A 113 -8.70 -24.89 8.54
N THR A 114 -9.30 -25.96 7.98
CA THR A 114 -9.36 -26.19 6.52
C THR A 114 -10.17 -25.12 5.78
N SER A 115 -11.22 -24.57 6.41
CA SER A 115 -12.02 -23.48 5.83
C SER A 115 -11.24 -22.16 5.81
N ALA A 116 -10.26 -22.00 6.71
CA ALA A 116 -9.43 -20.79 6.81
C ALA A 116 -8.44 -20.65 5.67
N VAL A 117 -7.88 -21.78 5.26
CA VAL A 117 -6.97 -21.84 4.11
C VAL A 117 -7.73 -21.58 2.79
N GLY A 118 -8.97 -22.06 2.66
CA GLY A 118 -9.80 -21.72 1.50
C GLY A 118 -10.12 -20.21 1.44
N GLN A 119 -10.36 -19.60 2.60
CA GLN A 119 -10.68 -18.20 2.70
C GLN A 119 -9.47 -17.27 2.49
N THR A 120 -8.27 -17.66 2.93
CA THR A 120 -7.03 -16.92 2.61
C THR A 120 -6.78 -16.87 1.12
N ILE A 121 -6.94 -17.98 0.41
CA ILE A 121 -6.73 -18.05 -1.04
C ILE A 121 -7.70 -17.10 -1.76
N GLN A 122 -8.98 -17.11 -1.39
CA GLN A 122 -9.97 -16.19 -1.98
C GLN A 122 -9.64 -14.72 -1.72
N LEU A 123 -9.27 -14.37 -0.49
CA LEU A 123 -8.93 -13.00 -0.13
C LEU A 123 -7.62 -12.54 -0.79
N LEU A 124 -6.69 -13.45 -1.02
CA LEU A 124 -5.45 -13.18 -1.75
C LEU A 124 -5.73 -12.88 -3.23
N TRP A 125 -6.64 -13.62 -3.86
CA TRP A 125 -7.11 -13.31 -5.22
C TRP A 125 -7.80 -11.95 -5.30
N VAL A 126 -8.67 -11.63 -4.34
CA VAL A 126 -9.32 -10.31 -4.28
C VAL A 126 -8.29 -9.19 -4.11
N ALA A 127 -7.30 -9.39 -3.24
CA ALA A 127 -6.20 -8.44 -3.05
C ALA A 127 -5.40 -8.25 -4.35
N ALA A 128 -5.08 -9.34 -5.06
CA ALA A 128 -4.33 -9.29 -6.31
C ALA A 128 -5.09 -8.53 -7.42
N ILE A 129 -6.39 -8.79 -7.56
CA ILE A 129 -7.25 -8.09 -8.54
C ILE A 129 -7.37 -6.61 -8.18
N ALA A 130 -7.63 -6.29 -6.90
CA ALA A 130 -7.70 -4.91 -6.45
C ALA A 130 -6.37 -4.16 -6.68
N SER A 131 -5.25 -4.84 -6.47
CA SER A 131 -3.93 -4.29 -6.73
C SER A 131 -3.71 -3.99 -8.22
N LEU A 132 -4.05 -4.96 -9.08
CA LEU A 132 -3.94 -4.82 -10.54
C LEU A 132 -4.83 -3.69 -11.07
N LEU A 133 -6.09 -3.63 -10.64
CA LEU A 133 -7.02 -2.55 -11.02
C LEU A 133 -6.52 -1.19 -10.55
N SER A 134 -6.02 -1.12 -9.31
CA SER A 134 -5.44 0.11 -8.77
C SER A 134 -4.27 0.58 -9.63
N SER A 135 -3.33 -0.31 -9.98
CA SER A 135 -2.20 0.03 -10.85
C SER A 135 -2.63 0.63 -12.18
N ILE A 136 -3.59 0.00 -12.88
CA ILE A 136 -4.08 0.50 -14.18
C ILE A 136 -4.69 1.91 -14.04
N VAL A 137 -5.48 2.14 -12.99
CA VAL A 137 -6.09 3.45 -12.73
C VAL A 137 -5.02 4.49 -12.40
N LEU A 138 -3.99 4.10 -11.66
CA LEU A 138 -2.91 4.97 -11.23
C LEU A 138 -2.00 5.37 -12.39
N ASP A 139 -1.70 4.43 -13.29
CA ASP A 139 -0.98 4.68 -14.54
C ASP A 139 -1.80 5.60 -15.46
N GLY A 140 -3.11 5.40 -15.52
CA GLY A 140 -4.03 6.30 -16.21
C GLY A 140 -4.01 7.71 -15.61
N ALA A 141 -4.07 7.83 -14.29
CA ALA A 141 -4.05 9.12 -13.59
C ALA A 141 -2.71 9.86 -13.75
N SER A 142 -1.58 9.17 -13.65
CA SER A 142 -0.25 9.78 -13.83
C SER A 142 -0.03 10.27 -15.27
N SER A 143 -0.58 9.56 -16.27
CA SER A 143 -0.53 9.99 -17.68
C SER A 143 -1.31 11.29 -17.94
N MET A 144 -2.33 11.59 -17.15
CA MET A 144 -3.10 12.84 -17.27
C MET A 144 -2.35 14.08 -16.77
N PHE A 145 -1.30 13.91 -15.95
CA PHE A 145 -0.48 15.00 -15.43
C PHE A 145 0.79 15.26 -16.26
N THR A 146 1.05 14.44 -17.28
CA THR A 146 2.21 14.55 -18.19
C THR A 146 1.85 15.07 -19.58
N THR A 147 0.59 15.44 -19.83
CA THR A 147 0.13 16.19 -21.02
C THR A 147 -0.06 17.66 -20.67
#